data_AF-A0A0D8IVU3-F1
#
_entry.id   AF-A0A0D8IVU3-F1
#
_cell.length_a   1.000
_cell.length_b   1.000
_cell.length_c   1.000
_cell.angle_alpha   90.00
_cell.angle_beta   90.00
_cell.angle_gamma   90.00
#
_symmetry.space_group_name_H-M   'P 1'
#
loop_
_entity.id
_entity.type
_entity.pdbx_description
1 polymer ?
#
loop_
_entity_poly.entity_id
_entity_poly.type
_entity_poly.pdbx_seq_one_letter_code
_entity_poly.pdbx_strand_id
1 'polypeptide(L)'
;MITDMSQGRPAAILWRFTIPMLLSAVFQQLYNVADSVVAGRFVGEDALAAVGASFPITMIFMAVALGSNTGCSVIISQLFGAKETARMKTAVSTSVIAILALSALLTAGGFLFCEPLMRLLGTPENVFADSQLYLNVYIGGLTFLFLYNICTGVFTALGDSRTPLYFLIASSLANIVMDVVFVVCFHMGVGGVAWATFLCQGVASVLAAWTLFRRLRGVPAPERHPLFSWRMLGRIARIAVPSILQQSFISVGNLFIQSLVNSFGSAVVAGYSAAVKLNTFALTGFTTLGNGLSSFTAQNIGAGRPERVKQGFRAGAGMTLCVAVPFIAAFVFAGPQMVRLFLSAPSADALAQGTLFLNIVAPFYVLISLKLAADGVLRGAGCMGQFMTATFTDLILRVILAFLLAPRFGAAGIWMSWPLGWAVAAALSLGFYFTGGWRKRVGSIDK
;
A
#
# COMPACT_ATOMS: atom_id res chain seq x y z
N MET A 1 -18.81 12.67 -1.33
CA MET A 1 -20.02 12.48 -0.49
C MET A 1 -19.60 11.61 0.67
N ILE A 2 -19.73 12.10 1.90
CA ILE A 2 -19.36 11.36 3.11
C ILE A 2 -20.40 10.25 3.30
N THR A 3 -19.94 8.99 3.37
CA THR A 3 -20.83 7.85 3.62
C THR A 3 -20.60 7.38 5.06
N ASP A 4 -21.57 7.62 5.94
CA ASP A 4 -21.56 7.07 7.30
C ASP A 4 -21.73 5.53 7.23
N MET A 5 -20.68 4.80 7.57
CA MET A 5 -20.68 3.33 7.49
C MET A 5 -21.35 2.65 8.69
N SER A 6 -21.70 3.43 9.72
CA SER A 6 -22.39 2.92 10.90
C SER A 6 -23.88 2.65 10.66
N GLN A 7 -24.45 3.16 9.57
CA GLN A 7 -25.88 3.05 9.21
C GLN A 7 -26.09 2.18 7.97
N GLY A 8 -27.29 1.67 7.70
CA GLY A 8 -27.61 0.90 6.49
C GLY A 8 -27.11 -0.56 6.44
N ARG A 9 -27.21 -1.23 5.28
CA ARG A 9 -26.79 -2.63 5.07
C ARG A 9 -25.27 -2.73 4.88
N PRO A 10 -24.52 -3.46 5.74
CA PRO A 10 -23.06 -3.52 5.68
C PRO A 10 -22.49 -3.92 4.32
N ALA A 11 -23.05 -4.94 3.66
CA ALA A 11 -22.57 -5.42 2.37
C ALA A 11 -22.67 -4.36 1.25
N ALA A 12 -23.81 -3.68 1.14
CA ALA A 12 -24.03 -2.66 0.11
C ALA A 12 -23.09 -1.46 0.29
N ILE A 13 -22.81 -1.08 1.55
CA ILE A 13 -21.92 0.03 1.88
C ILE A 13 -20.47 -0.35 1.59
N LEU A 14 -20.04 -1.54 2.00
CA LEU A 14 -18.69 -2.02 1.72
C LEU A 14 -18.44 -2.09 0.22
N TRP A 15 -19.39 -2.60 -0.59
CA TRP A 15 -19.27 -2.58 -2.05
C TRP A 15 -19.17 -1.15 -2.60
N ARG A 16 -20.10 -0.26 -2.24
CA ARG A 16 -20.12 1.12 -2.72
C ARG A 16 -18.87 1.91 -2.31
N PHE A 17 -18.31 1.60 -1.14
CA PHE A 17 -17.09 2.23 -0.64
C PHE A 17 -15.84 1.65 -1.31
N THR A 18 -15.78 0.34 -1.49
CA THR A 18 -14.55 -0.33 -1.93
C THR A 18 -14.39 -0.36 -3.44
N ILE A 19 -15.46 -0.33 -4.23
CA ILE A 19 -15.36 -0.27 -5.71
C ILE A 19 -14.53 0.95 -6.16
N PRO A 20 -14.80 2.19 -5.67
CA PRO A 20 -13.93 3.32 -5.99
C PRO A 20 -12.48 3.12 -5.56
N MET A 21 -12.24 2.51 -4.38
CA MET A 21 -10.87 2.25 -3.91
C MET A 21 -10.15 1.23 -4.80
N LEU A 22 -10.84 0.18 -5.25
CA LEU A 22 -10.30 -0.82 -6.18
C LEU A 22 -9.97 -0.17 -7.52
N LEU A 23 -10.86 0.68 -8.04
CA LEU A 23 -10.56 1.47 -9.23
C LEU A 23 -9.33 2.35 -9.01
N SER A 24 -9.19 2.99 -7.84
CA SER A 24 -7.98 3.78 -7.53
C SER A 24 -6.74 2.90 -7.58
N ALA A 25 -6.75 1.73 -6.96
CA ALA A 25 -5.62 0.81 -6.99
C ALA A 25 -5.28 0.35 -8.42
N VAL A 26 -6.28 0.09 -9.26
CA VAL A 26 -6.07 -0.27 -10.68
C VAL A 26 -5.46 0.90 -11.45
N PHE A 27 -5.99 2.13 -11.32
CA PHE A 27 -5.42 3.32 -11.95
C PHE A 27 -3.99 3.59 -11.48
N GLN A 28 -3.69 3.38 -10.19
CA GLN A 28 -2.34 3.51 -9.65
C GLN A 28 -1.38 2.51 -10.30
N GLN A 29 -1.82 1.28 -10.57
CA GLN A 29 -0.99 0.30 -11.28
C GLN A 29 -0.85 0.59 -12.78
N LEU A 30 -1.89 1.07 -13.43
CA LEU A 30 -1.79 1.53 -14.82
C LEU A 30 -0.82 2.70 -14.95
N TYR A 31 -0.85 3.63 -14.00
CA TYR A 31 0.12 4.72 -13.87
C TYR A 31 1.56 4.18 -13.75
N ASN A 32 1.83 3.26 -12.81
CA ASN A 32 3.17 2.71 -12.62
C ASN A 32 3.68 1.96 -13.87
N VAL A 33 2.78 1.29 -14.59
CA VAL A 33 3.12 0.62 -15.86
C VAL A 33 3.41 1.65 -16.95
N ALA A 34 2.60 2.69 -17.08
CA ALA A 34 2.83 3.76 -18.06
C ALA A 34 4.17 4.45 -17.83
N ASP A 35 4.47 4.84 -16.59
CA ASP A 35 5.73 5.46 -16.18
C ASP A 35 6.93 4.56 -16.55
N SER A 36 6.85 3.27 -16.21
CA SER A 36 7.89 2.29 -16.59
C SER A 36 8.08 2.16 -18.10
N VAL A 37 7.00 2.22 -18.89
CA VAL A 37 7.06 2.11 -20.36
C VAL A 37 7.66 3.37 -20.97
N VAL A 38 7.29 4.56 -20.47
CA VAL A 38 7.85 5.83 -20.94
C VAL A 38 9.34 5.90 -20.61
N ALA A 39 9.72 5.60 -19.37
CA ALA A 39 11.11 5.56 -18.95
C ALA A 39 11.95 4.59 -19.81
N GLY A 40 11.45 3.36 -19.99
CA GLY A 40 12.15 2.33 -20.76
C GLY A 40 12.27 2.62 -22.26
N ARG A 41 11.30 3.33 -22.87
CA ARG A 41 11.33 3.63 -24.32
C ARG A 41 12.04 4.93 -24.67
N PHE A 42 11.95 5.95 -23.83
CA PHE A 42 12.34 7.31 -24.20
C PHE A 42 13.57 7.84 -23.44
N VAL A 43 13.97 7.20 -22.34
CA VAL A 43 15.08 7.70 -21.49
C VAL A 43 16.34 6.83 -21.60
N GLY A 44 16.21 5.53 -21.88
CA GLY A 44 17.34 4.62 -22.12
C GLY A 44 17.64 3.65 -20.96
N GLU A 45 18.56 2.71 -21.18
CA GLU A 45 18.88 1.64 -20.21
C GLU A 45 19.55 2.16 -18.93
N ASP A 46 20.47 3.12 -19.05
CA ASP A 46 21.15 3.72 -17.90
C ASP A 46 20.17 4.48 -16.98
N ALA A 47 19.17 5.13 -17.55
CA ALA A 47 18.10 5.80 -16.82
C ALA A 47 17.21 4.82 -16.06
N LEU A 48 16.85 3.70 -16.68
CA LEU A 48 16.06 2.66 -16.02
C LEU A 48 16.87 2.00 -14.88
N ALA A 49 18.16 1.80 -15.09
CA ALA A 49 19.08 1.30 -14.06
C ALA A 49 19.22 2.30 -12.89
N ALA A 50 19.28 3.60 -13.17
CA ALA A 50 19.34 4.65 -12.16
C ALA A 50 18.07 4.73 -11.28
N VAL A 51 16.89 4.65 -11.91
CA VAL A 51 15.60 4.58 -11.19
C VAL A 51 15.53 3.29 -10.35
N GLY A 52 15.98 2.17 -10.91
CA GLY A 52 16.06 0.88 -10.22
C GLY A 52 16.96 0.90 -8.99
N ALA A 53 18.14 1.53 -9.09
CA ALA A 53 19.07 1.68 -7.96
C ALA A 53 18.50 2.56 -6.84
N SER A 54 17.66 3.53 -7.20
CA SER A 54 17.00 4.45 -6.27
C SER A 54 15.79 3.83 -5.55
N PHE A 55 15.21 2.76 -6.12
CA PHE A 55 13.97 2.16 -5.66
C PHE A 55 13.96 1.71 -4.19
N PRO A 56 14.99 1.02 -3.65
CA PRO A 56 15.00 0.62 -2.24
C PRO A 56 14.89 1.79 -1.28
N ILE A 57 15.52 2.93 -1.62
CA ILE A 57 15.48 4.15 -0.81
C ILE A 57 14.08 4.76 -0.85
N THR A 58 13.49 4.88 -2.04
CA THR A 58 12.11 5.39 -2.18
C THR A 58 11.09 4.53 -1.43
N MET A 59 11.32 3.21 -1.35
CA MET A 59 10.47 2.28 -0.60
C MET A 59 10.44 2.55 0.90
N ILE A 60 11.55 3.00 1.49
CA ILE A 60 11.59 3.40 2.91
C ILE A 60 10.66 4.59 3.15
N PHE A 61 10.74 5.61 2.30
CA PHE A 61 9.87 6.78 2.42
C PHE A 61 8.39 6.43 2.17
N MET A 62 8.12 5.56 1.19
CA MET A 62 6.77 5.04 0.94
C MET A 62 6.24 4.25 2.13
N ALA A 63 7.08 3.46 2.81
CA ALA A 63 6.68 2.73 4.01
C ALA A 63 6.22 3.67 5.14
N VAL A 64 6.95 4.78 5.34
CA VAL A 64 6.57 5.82 6.28
C VAL A 64 5.24 6.48 5.89
N ALA A 65 5.07 6.84 4.61
CA ALA A 65 3.85 7.47 4.11
C ALA A 65 2.62 6.58 4.30
N LEU A 66 2.68 5.32 3.86
CA LEU A 66 1.59 4.37 3.91
C LEU A 66 1.25 3.95 5.36
N GLY A 67 2.27 3.75 6.20
CA GLY A 67 2.07 3.42 7.61
C GLY A 67 1.43 4.58 8.39
N SER A 68 1.88 5.81 8.15
CA SER A 68 1.30 7.02 8.76
C SER A 68 -0.14 7.26 8.32
N ASN A 69 -0.42 7.08 7.02
CA ASN A 69 -1.76 7.12 6.46
C ASN A 69 -2.71 6.13 7.17
N THR A 70 -2.26 4.89 7.33
CA THR A 70 -3.04 3.83 8.02
C THR A 70 -3.35 4.22 9.47
N GLY A 71 -2.35 4.68 10.23
CA GLY A 71 -2.55 5.09 11.63
C GLY A 71 -3.51 6.27 11.79
N CYS A 72 -3.39 7.27 10.91
CA CYS A 72 -4.27 8.42 10.86
C CYS A 72 -5.71 8.01 10.53
N SER A 73 -5.89 7.20 9.49
CA SER A 73 -7.21 6.76 9.01
C SER A 73 -7.99 5.99 10.08
N VAL A 74 -7.35 5.07 10.81
CA VAL A 74 -8.02 4.27 11.85
C VAL A 74 -8.52 5.15 13.00
N ILE A 75 -7.69 6.04 13.55
CA ILE A 75 -8.09 6.91 14.66
C ILE A 75 -9.18 7.89 14.25
N ILE A 76 -9.07 8.50 13.06
CA ILE A 76 -10.09 9.42 12.55
C ILE A 76 -11.40 8.68 12.30
N SER A 77 -11.35 7.46 11.75
CA SER A 77 -12.54 6.62 11.52
C SER A 77 -13.24 6.30 12.84
N GLN A 78 -12.49 5.95 13.90
CA GLN A 78 -13.04 5.70 15.23
C GLN A 78 -13.73 6.94 15.80
N LEU A 79 -13.10 8.11 15.73
CA LEU A 79 -13.67 9.37 16.23
C LEU A 79 -14.88 9.81 15.42
N PHE A 80 -14.85 9.63 14.10
CA PHE A 80 -15.98 9.92 13.21
C PHE A 80 -17.17 9.02 13.54
N GLY A 81 -16.94 7.71 13.72
CA GLY A 81 -17.98 6.76 14.12
C GLY A 81 -18.56 7.04 15.51
N ALA A 82 -17.72 7.50 16.45
CA ALA A 82 -18.13 7.93 17.79
C ALA A 82 -18.89 9.27 17.79
N LYS A 83 -18.98 9.96 16.64
CA LYS A 83 -19.54 11.31 16.49
C LYS A 83 -18.81 12.38 17.31
N GLU A 84 -17.56 12.13 17.70
CA GLU A 84 -16.70 13.09 18.41
C GLU A 84 -16.05 14.07 17.41
N THR A 85 -16.86 14.90 16.75
CA THR A 85 -16.41 15.75 15.63
C THR A 85 -15.32 16.75 16.00
N ALA A 86 -15.33 17.28 17.23
CA ALA A 86 -14.28 18.19 17.73
C ALA A 86 -12.92 17.47 17.83
N ARG A 87 -12.88 16.32 18.50
CA ARG A 87 -11.66 15.49 18.62
C ARG A 87 -11.19 14.94 17.28
N MET A 88 -12.13 14.60 16.39
CA MET A 88 -11.83 14.21 15.01
C MET A 88 -11.09 15.34 14.25
N LYS A 89 -11.56 16.60 14.35
CA LYS A 89 -10.86 17.74 13.74
C LYS A 89 -9.45 17.93 14.30
N THR A 90 -9.29 17.82 15.63
CA THR A 90 -7.96 17.84 16.27
C THR A 90 -7.08 16.69 15.78
N ALA A 91 -7.62 15.49 15.57
CA ALA A 91 -6.87 14.36 15.02
C ALA A 91 -6.40 14.64 13.59
N VAL A 92 -7.24 15.23 12.74
CA VAL A 92 -6.86 15.61 11.38
C VAL A 92 -5.74 16.66 11.39
N SER A 93 -5.91 17.76 12.13
CA SER A 93 -4.91 18.83 12.19
C SER A 93 -3.60 18.35 12.82
N THR A 94 -3.67 17.54 13.89
CA THR A 94 -2.49 16.91 14.50
C THR A 94 -1.77 16.01 13.49
N SER A 95 -2.51 15.23 12.69
CA SER A 95 -1.92 14.35 11.68
C SER A 95 -1.21 15.14 10.57
N VAL A 96 -1.82 16.22 10.08
CA VAL A 96 -1.22 17.08 9.05
C VAL A 96 0.02 17.80 9.61
N ILE A 97 -0.03 18.33 10.82
CA ILE A 97 1.14 19.00 11.44
C ILE A 97 2.28 17.98 11.66
N ALA A 98 1.96 16.82 12.22
CA ALA A 98 2.96 15.79 12.50
C ALA A 98 3.62 15.26 11.23
N ILE A 99 2.86 15.07 10.14
CA ILE A 99 3.44 14.59 8.89
C ILE A 99 4.25 15.66 8.18
N LEU A 100 3.87 16.93 8.25
CA LEU A 100 4.69 18.00 7.69
C LEU A 100 6.02 18.08 8.43
N ALA A 101 6.01 18.01 9.77
CA ALA A 101 7.22 17.95 10.58
C ALA A 101 8.07 16.71 10.25
N LEU A 102 7.45 15.53 10.15
CA LEU A 102 8.15 14.29 9.78
C LEU A 102 8.72 14.37 8.36
N SER A 103 7.98 14.94 7.41
CA SER A 103 8.44 15.11 6.03
C SER A 103 9.63 16.05 5.95
N ALA A 104 9.63 17.16 6.70
CA ALA A 104 10.75 18.09 6.74
C ALA A 104 12.00 17.41 7.34
N LEU A 105 11.82 16.64 8.42
CA LEU A 105 12.92 15.88 9.05
C LEU A 105 13.49 14.81 8.11
N LEU A 106 12.63 14.06 7.40
CA LEU A 106 13.07 13.04 6.44
C LEU A 106 13.65 13.66 5.17
N THR A 107 13.21 14.84 4.76
CA THR A 107 13.77 15.58 3.63
C THR A 107 15.19 16.04 3.95
N ALA A 108 15.38 16.67 5.12
CA ALA A 108 16.70 17.07 5.60
C ALA A 108 17.64 15.86 5.77
N GLY A 109 17.15 14.78 6.37
CA GLY A 109 17.90 13.53 6.48
C GLY A 109 18.20 12.89 5.12
N GLY A 110 17.25 12.91 4.18
CA GLY A 110 17.42 12.39 2.83
C GLY A 110 18.58 13.06 2.11
N PHE A 111 18.63 14.39 2.11
CA PHE A 111 19.73 15.12 1.47
C PHE A 111 21.10 14.84 2.11
N LEU A 112 21.15 14.57 3.43
CA LEU A 112 22.40 14.29 4.14
C LEU A 112 22.87 12.83 3.99
N PHE A 113 21.95 11.86 3.95
CA PHE A 113 22.28 10.44 4.05
C PHE A 113 22.12 9.66 2.74
N CYS A 114 21.44 10.18 1.72
CA CYS A 114 21.20 9.41 0.48
C CYS A 114 22.48 9.10 -0.30
N GLU A 115 23.41 10.04 -0.44
CA GLU A 115 24.67 9.77 -1.15
C GLU A 115 25.51 8.68 -0.44
N PRO A 116 25.77 8.75 0.89
CA PRO A 116 26.41 7.66 1.62
C PRO A 116 25.69 6.32 1.48
N LEU A 117 24.35 6.34 1.52
CA LEU A 117 23.53 5.14 1.44
C LEU A 117 23.60 4.50 0.04
N MET A 118 23.61 5.30 -1.02
CA MET A 118 23.80 4.81 -2.40
C MET A 118 25.19 4.18 -2.60
N ARG A 119 26.24 4.77 -2.01
CA ARG A 119 27.58 4.19 -2.04
C ARG A 119 27.63 2.87 -1.26
N LEU A 120 26.98 2.81 -0.10
CA LEU A 120 26.87 1.59 0.70
C LEU A 120 26.12 0.47 -0.03
N LEU A 121 25.11 0.82 -0.82
CA LEU A 121 24.36 -0.12 -1.66
C LEU A 121 25.15 -0.58 -2.90
N GLY A 122 26.36 -0.06 -3.14
CA GLY A 122 27.19 -0.44 -4.28
C GLY A 122 26.62 0.06 -5.61
N THR A 123 26.00 1.24 -5.62
CA THR A 123 25.47 1.84 -6.85
C THR A 123 26.61 2.04 -7.87
N PRO A 124 26.52 1.48 -9.09
CA PRO A 124 27.57 1.62 -10.10
C PRO A 124 27.85 3.07 -10.49
N GLU A 125 29.12 3.40 -10.76
CA GLU A 125 29.54 4.79 -11.06
C GLU A 125 28.86 5.37 -12.30
N ASN A 126 28.57 4.54 -13.31
CA ASN A 126 27.92 4.97 -14.57
C ASN A 126 26.48 5.47 -14.38
N VAL A 127 25.79 5.05 -13.30
CA VAL A 127 24.41 5.47 -13.00
C VAL A 127 24.29 6.31 -11.73
N PHE A 128 25.40 6.57 -11.04
CA PHE A 128 25.40 7.21 -9.73
C PHE A 128 24.86 8.64 -9.79
N ALA A 129 25.34 9.44 -10.74
CA ALA A 129 24.94 10.84 -10.90
C ALA A 129 23.44 10.98 -11.22
N ASP A 130 22.92 10.15 -12.13
CA ASP A 130 21.50 10.14 -12.51
C ASP A 130 20.61 9.66 -11.37
N SER A 131 21.05 8.63 -10.64
CA SER A 131 20.34 8.13 -9.45
C SER A 131 20.29 9.19 -8.34
N GLN A 132 21.39 9.93 -8.14
CA GLN A 132 21.46 11.00 -7.16
C GLN A 132 20.55 12.17 -7.53
N LEU A 133 20.53 12.57 -8.81
CA LEU A 133 19.62 13.61 -9.30
C LEU A 133 18.16 13.19 -9.10
N TYR A 134 17.82 11.96 -9.48
CA TYR A 134 16.47 11.41 -9.29
C TYR A 134 16.05 11.43 -7.82
N LEU A 135 16.92 10.94 -6.92
CA LEU A 135 16.64 10.91 -5.48
C LEU A 135 16.52 12.31 -4.89
N ASN A 136 17.36 13.26 -5.28
CA ASN A 136 17.26 14.64 -4.79
C ASN A 136 15.91 15.28 -5.14
N VAL A 137 15.42 15.07 -6.37
CA VAL A 137 14.09 15.55 -6.79
C VAL A 137 12.99 14.82 -6.02
N TYR A 138 13.09 13.50 -5.87
CA TYR A 138 12.13 12.70 -5.11
C TYR A 138 12.05 13.12 -3.63
N ILE A 139 13.20 13.36 -3.00
CA ILE A 139 13.34 13.81 -1.60
C ILE A 139 12.69 15.18 -1.42
N GLY A 140 12.94 16.11 -2.35
CA GLY A 140 12.24 17.40 -2.36
C GLY A 140 10.72 17.26 -2.44
N GLY A 141 10.23 16.20 -3.11
CA GLY A 141 8.80 15.90 -3.27
C GLY A 141 8.14 15.19 -2.09
N LEU A 142 8.91 14.76 -1.07
CA LEU A 142 8.37 13.97 0.05
C LEU A 142 7.23 14.65 0.79
N THR A 143 7.30 15.97 0.94
CA THR A 143 6.23 16.74 1.58
C THR A 143 4.91 16.58 0.82
N PHE A 144 4.92 16.60 -0.51
CA PHE A 144 3.71 16.42 -1.32
C PHE A 144 3.20 14.99 -1.28
N LEU A 145 4.10 14.00 -1.38
CA LEU A 145 3.77 12.58 -1.23
C LEU A 145 3.05 12.31 0.10
N PHE A 146 3.61 12.82 1.18
CA PHE A 146 3.12 12.59 2.53
C PHE A 146 1.78 13.31 2.78
N LEU A 147 1.67 14.56 2.33
CA LEU A 147 0.46 15.34 2.43
C LEU A 147 -0.69 14.70 1.64
N TYR A 148 -0.43 14.25 0.41
CA TYR A 148 -1.41 13.54 -0.41
C TYR A 148 -1.89 12.26 0.28
N ASN A 149 -0.97 11.44 0.78
CA ASN A 149 -1.31 10.19 1.47
C ASN A 149 -2.17 10.43 2.71
N ILE A 150 -1.86 11.42 3.54
CA ILE A 150 -2.72 11.74 4.70
C ILE A 150 -4.08 12.30 4.28
N CYS A 151 -4.15 13.16 3.26
CA CYS A 151 -5.44 13.66 2.78
C CYS A 151 -6.34 12.52 2.28
N THR A 152 -5.79 11.60 1.48
CA THR A 152 -6.52 10.41 1.00
C THR A 152 -6.93 9.49 2.16
N GLY A 153 -6.09 9.35 3.18
CA GLY A 153 -6.41 8.68 4.44
C GLY A 153 -7.59 9.27 5.15
N VAL A 154 -7.59 10.60 5.33
CA VAL A 154 -8.68 11.31 6.00
C VAL A 154 -9.98 11.19 5.19
N PHE A 155 -9.94 11.32 3.86
CA PHE A 155 -11.14 11.10 3.03
C PHE A 155 -11.71 9.69 3.20
N THR A 156 -10.83 8.68 3.18
CA THR A 156 -11.19 7.27 3.39
C THR A 156 -11.78 7.06 4.80
N ALA A 157 -11.19 7.69 5.81
CA ALA A 157 -11.66 7.61 7.19
C ALA A 157 -13.04 8.23 7.41
N LEU A 158 -13.36 9.29 6.66
CA LEU A 158 -14.68 9.93 6.61
C LEU A 158 -15.65 9.18 5.67
N GLY A 159 -15.27 8.03 5.12
CA GLY A 159 -16.12 7.25 4.22
C GLY A 159 -16.35 7.87 2.84
N ASP A 160 -15.40 8.68 2.37
CA ASP A 160 -15.36 9.19 0.99
C ASP A 160 -14.20 8.55 0.21
N SER A 161 -14.50 7.50 -0.56
CA SER A 161 -13.53 6.84 -1.44
C SER A 161 -13.53 7.38 -2.88
N ARG A 162 -14.49 8.24 -3.24
CA ARG A 162 -14.60 8.80 -4.60
C ARG A 162 -13.66 9.98 -4.80
N THR A 163 -13.50 10.81 -3.77
CA THR A 163 -12.62 11.98 -3.84
C THR A 163 -11.17 11.58 -4.11
N PRO A 164 -10.57 10.60 -3.38
CA PRO A 164 -9.25 10.07 -3.72
C PRO A 164 -9.15 9.49 -5.13
N LEU A 165 -10.20 8.80 -5.62
CA LEU A 165 -10.24 8.24 -6.97
C LEU A 165 -10.13 9.33 -8.04
N TYR A 166 -10.93 10.39 -7.94
CA TYR A 166 -10.89 11.48 -8.92
C TYR A 166 -9.55 12.21 -8.92
N PHE A 167 -8.95 12.42 -7.74
CA PHE A 167 -7.61 13.00 -7.65
C PHE A 167 -6.56 12.10 -8.30
N LEU A 168 -6.62 10.79 -8.05
CA LEU A 168 -5.69 9.85 -8.64
C LEU A 168 -5.84 9.80 -10.17
N ILE A 169 -7.06 9.69 -10.70
CA ILE A 169 -7.30 9.69 -12.15
C ILE A 169 -6.74 10.98 -12.79
N ALA A 170 -7.07 12.14 -12.21
CA ALA A 170 -6.60 13.42 -12.73
C ALA A 170 -5.07 13.52 -12.66
N SER A 171 -4.46 13.12 -11.53
CA SER A 171 -3.00 13.15 -11.34
C SER A 171 -2.28 12.18 -12.27
N SER A 172 -2.81 10.98 -12.49
CA SER A 172 -2.20 9.98 -13.37
C SER A 172 -2.28 10.40 -14.83
N LEU A 173 -3.42 10.95 -15.27
CA LEU A 173 -3.54 11.48 -16.63
C LEU A 173 -2.64 12.69 -16.85
N ALA A 174 -2.61 13.62 -15.89
CA ALA A 174 -1.72 14.78 -15.95
C ALA A 174 -0.24 14.35 -16.00
N ASN A 175 0.14 13.35 -15.22
CA ASN A 175 1.51 12.85 -15.21
C ASN A 175 1.91 12.21 -16.55
N ILE A 176 1.08 11.34 -17.14
CA ILE A 176 1.38 10.76 -18.46
C ILE A 176 1.58 11.86 -19.52
N VAL A 177 0.73 12.89 -19.52
CA VAL A 177 0.88 14.03 -20.43
C VAL A 177 2.18 14.79 -20.15
N MET A 178 2.49 15.00 -18.87
CA MET A 178 3.65 15.77 -18.44
C MET A 178 4.97 15.02 -18.70
N ASP A 179 4.99 13.69 -18.58
CA ASP A 179 6.12 12.84 -18.94
C ASP A 179 6.39 12.94 -20.44
N VAL A 180 5.35 12.85 -21.29
CA VAL A 180 5.52 13.04 -22.75
C VAL A 180 6.06 14.44 -23.06
N VAL A 181 5.56 15.48 -22.39
CA VAL A 181 6.05 16.84 -22.62
C VAL A 181 7.51 17.02 -22.16
N PHE A 182 7.87 16.60 -20.94
CA PHE A 182 9.23 16.80 -20.43
C PHE A 182 10.27 15.90 -21.08
N VAL A 183 9.93 14.63 -21.31
CA VAL A 183 10.86 13.66 -21.88
C VAL A 183 10.96 13.82 -23.39
N VAL A 184 9.82 13.92 -24.11
CA VAL A 184 9.81 13.94 -25.58
C VAL A 184 10.01 15.35 -26.14
N CYS A 185 9.41 16.38 -25.55
CA CYS A 185 9.52 17.74 -26.10
C CYS A 185 10.73 18.50 -25.54
N PHE A 186 10.95 18.45 -24.23
CA PHE A 186 12.06 19.17 -23.58
C PHE A 186 13.38 18.40 -23.54
N HIS A 187 13.40 17.12 -23.98
CA HIS A 187 14.59 16.27 -23.98
C HIS A 187 15.27 16.16 -22.60
N MET A 188 14.52 16.41 -21.52
CA MET A 188 14.98 16.24 -20.16
C MET A 188 14.85 14.75 -19.83
N GLY A 189 15.96 14.01 -19.85
CA GLY A 189 15.99 12.56 -19.61
C GLY A 189 15.44 12.13 -18.24
N VAL A 190 16.28 11.59 -17.35
CA VAL A 190 15.83 11.14 -16.01
C VAL A 190 15.24 12.28 -15.18
N GLY A 191 15.84 13.48 -15.29
CA GLY A 191 15.36 14.66 -14.60
C GLY A 191 13.94 15.09 -15.03
N GLY A 192 13.57 14.87 -16.30
CA GLY A 192 12.23 15.21 -16.79
C GLY A 192 11.14 14.36 -16.16
N VAL A 193 11.38 13.05 -16.05
CA VAL A 193 10.49 12.10 -15.36
C VAL A 193 10.31 12.48 -13.89
N ALA A 194 11.41 12.81 -13.21
CA ALA A 194 11.37 13.18 -11.81
C ALA A 194 10.59 14.49 -11.57
N TRP A 195 10.81 15.52 -12.41
CA TRP A 195 10.10 16.79 -12.32
C TRP A 195 8.62 16.70 -12.69
N ALA A 196 8.27 15.88 -13.68
CA ALA A 196 6.88 15.62 -14.05
C ALA A 196 6.09 15.02 -12.88
N THR A 197 6.69 14.03 -12.21
CA THR A 197 6.13 13.40 -11.01
C THR A 197 5.99 14.41 -9.86
N PHE A 198 7.04 15.20 -9.61
CA PHE A 198 7.05 16.22 -8.57
C PHE A 198 5.94 17.26 -8.75
N LEU A 199 5.77 17.79 -9.96
CA LEU A 199 4.75 18.81 -10.26
C LEU A 199 3.34 18.24 -10.16
N CYS A 200 3.09 17.07 -10.75
CA CYS A 200 1.77 16.43 -10.69
C CYS A 200 1.37 16.09 -9.25
N GLN A 201 2.29 15.52 -8.48
CA GLN A 201 2.06 15.20 -7.08
C GLN A 201 1.90 16.45 -6.21
N GLY A 202 2.66 17.51 -6.51
CA GLY A 202 2.51 18.83 -5.89
C GLY A 202 1.09 19.38 -6.07
N VAL A 203 0.61 19.47 -7.31
CA VAL A 203 -0.74 19.95 -7.62
C VAL A 203 -1.81 19.05 -6.96
N ALA A 204 -1.68 17.73 -7.07
CA ALA A 204 -2.64 16.79 -6.47
C ALA A 204 -2.69 16.92 -4.95
N SER A 205 -1.54 17.07 -4.28
CA SER A 205 -1.47 17.22 -2.82
C SER A 205 -2.07 18.53 -2.32
N VAL A 206 -1.81 19.65 -3.02
CA VAL A 206 -2.36 20.97 -2.68
C VAL A 206 -3.88 20.98 -2.87
N LEU A 207 -4.38 20.43 -3.98
CA LEU A 207 -5.82 20.35 -4.23
C LEU A 207 -6.51 19.40 -3.23
N ALA A 208 -5.89 18.27 -2.89
CA ALA A 208 -6.40 17.36 -1.87
C ALA A 208 -6.49 18.04 -0.49
N ALA A 209 -5.43 18.77 -0.09
CA ALA A 209 -5.40 19.51 1.16
C ALA A 209 -6.47 20.63 1.18
N TRP A 210 -6.58 21.42 0.11
CA TRP A 210 -7.60 22.46 -0.01
C TRP A 210 -9.01 21.89 0.11
N THR A 211 -9.29 20.79 -0.60
CA THR A 211 -10.60 20.12 -0.58
C THR A 211 -10.91 19.56 0.81
N LEU A 212 -9.89 19.01 1.48
CA LEU A 212 -10.00 18.51 2.84
C LEU A 212 -10.37 19.62 3.83
N PHE A 213 -9.61 20.72 3.84
CA PHE A 213 -9.87 21.84 4.76
C PHE A 213 -11.22 22.52 4.49
N ARG A 214 -11.60 22.68 3.22
CA ARG A 214 -12.92 23.20 2.85
C ARG A 214 -14.05 22.31 3.38
N ARG A 215 -13.91 20.99 3.28
CA ARG A 215 -14.92 20.05 3.77
C ARG A 215 -14.97 20.01 5.31
N LEU A 216 -13.82 20.06 5.98
CA LEU A 216 -13.75 20.12 7.45
C LEU A 216 -14.39 21.38 8.04
N ARG A 217 -14.30 22.52 7.33
CA ARG A 217 -15.01 23.75 7.72
C ARG A 217 -16.53 23.57 7.69
N GLY A 218 -17.06 22.78 6.76
CA GLY A 218 -18.49 22.48 6.66
C GLY A 218 -19.02 21.49 7.69
N VAL A 219 -18.16 20.79 8.45
CA VAL A 219 -18.60 19.89 9.53
C VAL A 219 -18.81 20.71 10.80
N PRO A 220 -20.02 20.75 11.40
CA PRO A 220 -20.24 21.46 12.66
C PRO A 220 -19.38 20.87 13.77
N ALA A 221 -18.66 21.73 14.50
CA ALA A 221 -17.95 21.36 15.72
C ALA A 221 -18.56 22.16 16.88
N PRO A 222 -19.18 21.50 17.88
CA PRO A 222 -19.86 22.19 18.97
C PRO A 222 -18.91 22.95 19.91
N GLU A 223 -17.60 22.69 19.86
CA GLU A 223 -16.60 23.27 20.78
C GLU A 223 -15.35 23.79 20.05
N ARG A 224 -14.65 24.73 20.72
CA ARG A 224 -13.27 25.11 20.38
C ARG A 224 -12.37 23.90 20.58
N HIS A 225 -11.69 23.48 19.53
CA HIS A 225 -10.81 22.32 19.54
C HIS A 225 -9.37 22.77 19.31
N PRO A 226 -8.38 22.23 20.03
CA PRO A 226 -6.98 22.57 19.83
C PRO A 226 -6.51 22.08 18.45
N LEU A 227 -5.60 22.83 17.83
CA LEU A 227 -5.01 22.46 16.54
C LEU A 227 -4.06 21.26 16.66
N PHE A 228 -3.46 21.04 17.83
CA PHE A 228 -2.50 19.97 18.05
C PHE A 228 -2.68 19.33 19.43
N SER A 229 -2.51 18.01 19.51
CA SER A 229 -2.55 17.27 20.77
C SER A 229 -1.51 16.15 20.80
N TRP A 230 -0.58 16.22 21.76
CA TRP A 230 0.42 15.17 22.00
C TRP A 230 -0.22 13.81 22.34
N ARG A 231 -1.34 13.81 23.08
CA ARG A 231 -2.07 12.59 23.40
C ARG A 231 -2.65 11.95 22.14
N MET A 232 -3.18 12.77 21.22
CA MET A 232 -3.71 12.28 19.95
C MET A 232 -2.59 11.76 19.05
N LEU A 233 -1.45 12.46 18.99
CA LEU A 233 -0.28 11.99 18.27
C LEU A 233 0.20 10.64 18.80
N GLY A 234 0.27 10.44 20.12
CA GLY A 234 0.63 9.16 20.72
C GLY A 234 -0.32 8.01 20.34
N ARG A 235 -1.62 8.29 20.19
CA ARG A 235 -2.60 7.29 19.72
C ARG A 235 -2.40 6.93 18.25
N ILE A 236 -2.20 7.95 17.40
CA ILE A 236 -1.90 7.75 15.98
C ILE A 236 -0.60 6.96 15.83
N ALA A 237 0.46 7.35 16.56
CA ALA A 237 1.77 6.70 16.52
C ALA A 237 1.71 5.23 16.94
N ARG A 238 0.86 4.86 17.91
CA ARG A 238 0.66 3.47 18.34
C ARG A 238 0.12 2.56 17.22
N ILE A 239 -0.48 3.13 16.17
CA ILE A 239 -0.93 2.39 14.98
C ILE A 239 0.03 2.62 13.81
N ALA A 240 0.49 3.85 13.61
CA ALA A 240 1.38 4.21 12.52
C ALA A 240 2.73 3.49 12.63
N VAL A 241 3.41 3.54 13.78
CA VAL A 241 4.76 2.95 13.94
C VAL A 241 4.77 1.45 13.65
N PRO A 242 3.87 0.63 14.24
CA PRO A 242 3.65 -0.76 13.81
C PRO A 242 3.47 -0.96 12.31
N SER A 243 2.68 -0.11 11.66
CA SER A 243 2.37 -0.22 10.22
C SER A 243 3.58 0.15 9.35
N ILE A 244 4.37 1.15 9.77
CA ILE A 244 5.63 1.52 9.11
C ILE A 244 6.63 0.37 9.22
N LEU A 245 6.82 -0.17 10.44
CA LEU A 245 7.71 -1.32 10.66
C LEU A 245 7.28 -2.53 9.84
N GLN A 246 5.98 -2.81 9.78
CA GLN A 246 5.43 -3.87 8.95
C GLN A 246 5.80 -3.70 7.47
N GLN A 247 5.62 -2.49 6.92
CA GLN A 247 5.90 -2.22 5.51
C GLN A 247 7.40 -2.31 5.19
N SER A 248 8.26 -1.85 6.11
CA SER A 248 9.71 -2.05 6.02
C SER A 248 10.09 -3.53 6.07
N PHE A 249 9.48 -4.30 6.97
CA PHE A 249 9.74 -5.72 7.11
C PHE A 249 9.38 -6.47 5.82
N ILE A 250 8.19 -6.22 5.25
CA ILE A 250 7.77 -6.81 3.96
C ILE A 250 8.80 -6.53 2.86
N SER A 251 9.31 -5.30 2.79
CA SER A 251 10.32 -4.90 1.80
C SER A 251 11.61 -5.71 1.96
N VAL A 252 12.11 -5.84 3.19
CA VAL A 252 13.30 -6.64 3.51
C VAL A 252 13.08 -8.12 3.19
N GLY A 253 11.93 -8.70 3.55
CA GLY A 253 11.62 -10.10 3.24
C GLY A 253 11.57 -10.37 1.73
N ASN A 254 11.09 -9.41 0.94
CA ASN A 254 11.11 -9.53 -0.52
C ASN A 254 12.54 -9.50 -1.08
N LEU A 255 13.47 -8.76 -0.47
CA LEU A 255 14.89 -8.77 -0.88
C LEU A 255 15.52 -10.15 -0.66
N PHE A 256 15.26 -10.80 0.47
CA PHE A 256 15.77 -12.16 0.73
C PHE A 256 15.24 -13.17 -0.29
N ILE A 257 13.93 -13.13 -0.58
CA ILE A 257 13.33 -14.00 -1.60
C ILE A 257 13.92 -13.71 -2.98
N GLN A 258 14.07 -12.44 -3.36
CA GLN A 258 14.66 -12.06 -4.65
C GLN A 258 16.11 -12.52 -4.76
N SER A 259 16.91 -12.38 -3.71
CA SER A 259 18.29 -12.85 -3.67
C SER A 259 18.38 -14.36 -3.92
N LEU A 260 17.45 -15.14 -3.36
CA LEU A 260 17.39 -16.57 -3.58
C LEU A 260 16.91 -16.90 -5.00
N VAL A 261 15.96 -16.15 -5.57
CA VAL A 261 15.54 -16.35 -6.96
C VAL A 261 16.69 -16.07 -7.93
N ASN A 262 17.53 -15.06 -7.65
CA ASN A 262 18.68 -14.70 -8.49
C ASN A 262 19.72 -15.84 -8.60
N SER A 263 19.78 -16.76 -7.63
CA SER A 263 20.71 -17.91 -7.71
C SER A 263 20.26 -19.02 -8.68
N PHE A 264 19.03 -18.97 -9.20
CA PHE A 264 18.48 -19.98 -10.11
C PHE A 264 18.58 -19.62 -11.60
N GLY A 265 19.30 -18.55 -11.94
CA GLY A 265 19.59 -18.14 -13.32
C GLY A 265 18.56 -17.18 -13.93
N SER A 266 18.94 -16.55 -15.04
CA SER A 266 18.22 -15.44 -15.67
C SER A 266 16.81 -15.81 -16.15
N ALA A 267 16.59 -17.03 -16.63
CA ALA A 267 15.27 -17.48 -17.07
C ALA A 267 14.26 -17.55 -15.92
N VAL A 268 14.67 -18.05 -14.75
CA VAL A 268 13.83 -18.11 -13.54
C VAL A 268 13.53 -16.71 -13.04
N VAL A 269 14.54 -15.82 -13.02
CA VAL A 269 14.37 -14.42 -12.63
C VAL A 269 13.38 -13.70 -13.54
N ALA A 270 13.48 -13.88 -14.86
CA ALA A 270 12.58 -13.26 -15.83
C ALA A 270 11.13 -13.74 -15.66
N GLY A 271 10.93 -15.06 -15.56
CA GLY A 271 9.62 -15.66 -15.32
C GLY A 271 8.99 -15.21 -14.01
N TYR A 272 9.76 -15.20 -12.93
CA TYR A 272 9.32 -14.72 -11.62
C TYR A 272 8.96 -13.24 -11.64
N SER A 273 9.79 -12.39 -12.24
CA SER A 273 9.57 -10.94 -12.29
C SER A 273 8.25 -10.59 -12.97
N ALA A 274 7.91 -11.27 -14.07
CA ALA A 274 6.62 -11.13 -14.73
C ALA A 274 5.46 -11.62 -13.86
N ALA A 275 5.61 -12.80 -13.26
CA ALA A 275 4.56 -13.42 -12.44
C ALA A 275 4.31 -12.65 -11.13
N VAL A 276 5.34 -12.07 -10.52
CA VAL A 276 5.22 -11.22 -9.33
C VAL A 276 4.48 -9.93 -9.62
N LYS A 277 4.65 -9.33 -10.80
CA LYS A 277 3.88 -8.13 -11.18
C LYS A 277 2.37 -8.44 -11.22
N LEU A 278 1.99 -9.55 -11.83
CA LEU A 278 0.61 -10.06 -11.83
C LEU A 278 0.11 -10.35 -10.41
N ASN A 279 0.92 -11.03 -9.60
CA ASN A 279 0.57 -11.33 -8.23
C ASN A 279 0.41 -10.06 -7.38
N THR A 280 1.28 -9.07 -7.55
CA THR A 280 1.21 -7.79 -6.84
C THR A 280 -0.10 -7.07 -7.19
N PHE A 281 -0.49 -7.07 -8.46
CA PHE A 281 -1.77 -6.51 -8.88
C PHE A 281 -2.97 -7.15 -8.16
N ALA A 282 -3.01 -8.48 -8.08
CA ALA A 282 -4.05 -9.20 -7.33
C ALA A 282 -4.02 -8.87 -5.83
N LEU A 283 -2.84 -8.91 -5.20
CA LEU A 283 -2.66 -8.62 -3.77
C LEU A 283 -3.01 -7.17 -3.41
N THR A 284 -2.74 -6.20 -4.28
CA THR A 284 -3.17 -4.81 -4.09
C THR A 284 -4.69 -4.71 -4.04
N GLY A 285 -5.41 -5.46 -4.88
CA GLY A 285 -6.87 -5.56 -4.83
C GLY A 285 -7.38 -6.08 -3.47
N PHE A 286 -6.81 -7.20 -3.00
CA PHE A 286 -7.20 -7.78 -1.70
C PHE A 286 -6.85 -6.86 -0.53
N THR A 287 -5.69 -6.20 -0.58
CA THR A 287 -5.25 -5.27 0.47
C THR A 287 -6.15 -4.03 0.51
N THR A 288 -6.58 -3.55 -0.65
CA THR A 288 -7.53 -2.43 -0.76
C THR A 288 -8.87 -2.76 -0.11
N LEU A 289 -9.37 -3.98 -0.32
CA LEU A 289 -10.56 -4.49 0.38
C LEU A 289 -10.36 -4.60 1.88
N GLY A 290 -9.19 -5.08 2.32
CA GLY A 290 -8.81 -5.10 3.73
C GLY A 290 -8.78 -3.71 4.37
N ASN A 291 -8.29 -2.70 3.65
CA ASN A 291 -8.26 -1.30 4.11
C ASN A 291 -9.68 -0.70 4.18
N GLY A 292 -10.55 -1.05 3.23
CA GLY A 292 -11.96 -0.70 3.26
C GLY A 292 -12.67 -1.27 4.50
N LEU A 293 -12.46 -2.56 4.76
CA LEU A 293 -12.99 -3.24 5.95
C LEU A 293 -12.40 -2.68 7.25
N SER A 294 -11.15 -2.22 7.23
CA SER A 294 -10.51 -1.56 8.37
C SER A 294 -11.19 -0.26 8.73
N SER A 295 -11.48 0.60 7.74
CA SER A 295 -12.20 1.86 7.96
C SER A 295 -13.63 1.61 8.44
N PHE A 296 -14.33 0.65 7.82
CA PHE A 296 -15.66 0.21 8.27
C PHE A 296 -15.66 -0.28 9.72
N THR A 297 -14.68 -1.11 10.07
CA THR A 297 -14.54 -1.64 11.43
C THR A 297 -14.26 -0.53 12.42
N ALA A 298 -13.33 0.37 12.10
CA ALA A 298 -12.96 1.50 12.94
C ALA A 298 -14.17 2.41 13.24
N GLN A 299 -14.97 2.76 12.23
CA GLN A 299 -16.21 3.53 12.43
C GLN A 299 -17.23 2.79 13.30
N ASN A 300 -17.47 1.50 13.06
CA ASN A 300 -18.47 0.74 13.82
C ASN A 300 -18.02 0.46 15.27
N ILE A 301 -16.71 0.31 15.54
CA ILE A 301 -16.17 0.23 16.90
C ILE A 301 -16.31 1.58 17.60
N GLY A 302 -15.98 2.68 16.91
CA GLY A 302 -16.20 4.04 17.41
C GLY A 302 -17.67 4.30 17.77
N ALA A 303 -18.60 3.83 16.94
CA ALA A 303 -20.04 3.95 17.15
C ALA A 303 -20.61 2.99 18.22
N GLY A 304 -19.79 2.15 18.85
CA GLY A 304 -20.26 1.17 19.85
C GLY A 304 -21.07 0.00 19.27
N ARG A 305 -20.87 -0.36 17.99
CA ARG A 305 -21.67 -1.36 17.26
C ARG A 305 -20.84 -2.59 16.82
N PRO A 306 -20.31 -3.41 17.74
CA PRO A 306 -19.47 -4.57 17.40
C PRO A 306 -20.21 -5.66 16.61
N GLU A 307 -21.54 -5.78 16.74
CA GLU A 307 -22.32 -6.74 15.94
C GLU A 307 -22.29 -6.40 14.45
N ARG A 308 -22.25 -5.10 14.10
CA ARG A 308 -22.09 -4.67 12.71
C ARG A 308 -20.71 -5.00 12.17
N VAL A 309 -19.68 -5.03 13.01
CA VAL A 309 -18.32 -5.45 12.61
C VAL A 309 -18.34 -6.92 12.16
N LYS A 310 -19.06 -7.81 12.84
CA LYS A 310 -19.18 -9.23 12.42
C LYS A 310 -19.90 -9.36 11.08
N GLN A 311 -20.98 -8.61 10.89
CA GLN A 311 -21.70 -8.57 9.61
C GLN A 311 -20.82 -8.02 8.49
N GLY A 312 -20.05 -6.97 8.79
CA GLY A 312 -19.05 -6.39 7.90
C GLY A 312 -17.94 -7.37 7.55
N PHE A 313 -17.43 -8.15 8.49
CA PHE A 313 -16.44 -9.19 8.23
C PHE A 313 -16.98 -10.27 7.29
N ARG A 314 -18.20 -10.77 7.52
CA ARG A 314 -18.83 -11.77 6.64
C ARG A 314 -19.03 -11.23 5.22
N ALA A 315 -19.51 -9.99 5.11
CA ALA A 315 -19.64 -9.31 3.82
C ALA A 315 -18.29 -9.08 3.15
N GLY A 316 -17.29 -8.59 3.89
CA GLY A 316 -15.94 -8.33 3.41
C GLY A 316 -15.23 -9.59 2.95
N ALA A 317 -15.35 -10.70 3.67
CA ALA A 317 -14.84 -12.01 3.26
C ALA A 317 -15.52 -12.50 1.97
N GLY A 318 -16.84 -12.33 1.85
CA GLY A 318 -17.55 -12.60 0.59
C GLY A 318 -17.02 -11.74 -0.57
N MET A 319 -16.81 -10.45 -0.34
CA MET A 319 -16.28 -9.53 -1.35
C MET A 319 -14.86 -9.88 -1.78
N THR A 320 -13.97 -10.17 -0.83
CA THR A 320 -12.58 -10.54 -1.14
C THR A 320 -12.53 -11.85 -1.92
N LEU A 321 -13.39 -12.81 -1.63
CA LEU A 321 -13.54 -14.03 -2.42
C LEU A 321 -14.10 -13.76 -3.83
N CYS A 322 -15.13 -12.90 -3.95
CA CYS A 322 -15.66 -12.50 -5.26
C CYS A 322 -14.61 -11.84 -6.16
N VAL A 323 -13.65 -11.12 -5.58
CA VAL A 323 -12.52 -10.54 -6.33
C VAL A 323 -11.40 -11.55 -6.55
N ALA A 324 -11.15 -12.47 -5.61
CA ALA A 324 -10.12 -13.49 -5.75
C ALA A 324 -10.44 -14.52 -6.85
N VAL A 325 -11.67 -15.03 -6.92
CA VAL A 325 -12.05 -16.11 -7.85
C VAL A 325 -11.73 -15.78 -9.32
N PRO A 326 -12.04 -14.58 -9.86
CA PRO A 326 -11.64 -14.20 -11.21
C PRO A 326 -10.12 -14.24 -11.44
N PHE A 327 -9.31 -13.76 -10.49
CA PHE A 327 -7.85 -13.85 -10.59
C PHE A 327 -7.36 -15.30 -10.56
N ILE A 328 -7.96 -16.14 -9.71
CA ILE A 328 -7.62 -17.56 -9.65
C ILE A 328 -7.91 -18.23 -10.99
N ALA A 329 -9.11 -18.02 -11.53
CA ALA A 329 -9.51 -18.57 -12.82
C ALA A 329 -8.57 -18.07 -13.95
N ALA A 330 -8.28 -16.77 -14.00
CA ALA A 330 -7.38 -16.21 -15.01
C ALA A 330 -5.97 -16.81 -14.92
N PHE A 331 -5.43 -16.99 -13.71
CA PHE A 331 -4.06 -17.47 -13.55
C PHE A 331 -3.93 -18.98 -13.74
N VAL A 332 -4.93 -19.77 -13.35
CA VAL A 332 -4.94 -21.22 -13.54
C VAL A 332 -5.21 -21.60 -15.00
N PHE A 333 -6.19 -20.97 -15.66
CA PHE A 333 -6.58 -21.34 -17.02
C PHE A 333 -5.82 -20.58 -18.11
N ALA A 334 -5.37 -19.35 -17.82
CA ALA A 334 -4.67 -18.49 -18.78
C ALA A 334 -3.27 -18.07 -18.30
N GLY A 335 -2.67 -18.79 -17.34
CA GLY A 335 -1.35 -18.48 -16.77
C GLY A 335 -0.26 -18.13 -17.79
N PRO A 336 -0.03 -18.95 -18.85
CA PRO A 336 0.96 -18.64 -19.88
C PRO A 336 0.64 -17.34 -20.64
N GLN A 337 -0.64 -17.08 -20.94
CA GLN A 337 -1.05 -15.86 -21.65
C GLN A 337 -0.86 -14.62 -20.77
N MET A 338 -1.17 -14.74 -19.47
CA MET A 338 -0.97 -13.66 -18.51
C MET A 338 0.51 -13.32 -18.35
N VAL A 339 1.39 -14.32 -18.26
CA VAL A 339 2.84 -14.11 -18.16
C VAL A 339 3.40 -13.44 -19.41
N ARG A 340 2.88 -13.79 -20.59
CA ARG A 340 3.24 -13.15 -21.88
C ARG A 340 2.85 -11.67 -21.97
N LEU A 341 1.90 -11.17 -21.16
CA LEU A 341 1.61 -9.74 -21.12
C LEU A 341 2.81 -8.90 -20.67
N PHE A 342 3.70 -9.48 -19.86
CA PHE A 342 4.87 -8.80 -19.28
C PHE A 342 6.21 -9.29 -19.84
N LEU A 343 6.20 -10.31 -20.71
CA LEU A 343 7.39 -10.85 -21.35
C LEU A 343 7.19 -10.87 -22.87
N SER A 344 8.00 -10.07 -23.57
CA SER A 344 8.06 -10.10 -25.03
C SER A 344 9.02 -11.22 -25.47
N ALA A 345 8.52 -12.20 -26.23
CA ALA A 345 9.28 -13.38 -26.69
C ALA A 345 10.05 -14.14 -25.57
N PRO A 346 9.38 -14.63 -24.50
CA PRO A 346 10.05 -15.34 -23.43
C PRO A 346 10.64 -16.68 -23.91
N SER A 347 11.78 -17.08 -23.33
CA SER A 347 12.25 -18.46 -23.43
C SER A 347 11.19 -19.42 -22.87
N ALA A 348 11.16 -20.66 -23.36
CA ALA A 348 10.24 -21.68 -22.87
C ALA A 348 10.36 -21.85 -21.34
N ASP A 349 11.59 -21.80 -20.83
CA ASP A 349 11.87 -21.92 -19.39
C ASP A 349 11.35 -20.73 -18.58
N ALA A 350 11.53 -19.49 -19.05
CA ALA A 350 11.01 -18.31 -18.35
C ALA A 350 9.48 -18.33 -18.28
N LEU A 351 8.82 -18.73 -19.38
CA LEU A 351 7.36 -18.88 -19.42
C LEU A 351 6.88 -20.00 -18.49
N ALA A 352 7.57 -21.14 -18.48
CA ALA A 352 7.24 -22.27 -17.61
C ALA A 352 7.38 -21.90 -16.13
N GLN A 353 8.44 -21.21 -15.74
CA GLN A 353 8.68 -20.80 -14.35
C GLN A 353 7.68 -19.75 -13.87
N GLY A 354 7.37 -18.74 -14.70
CA GLY A 354 6.33 -17.76 -14.37
C GLY A 354 4.95 -18.41 -14.22
N THR A 355 4.61 -19.34 -15.11
CA THR A 355 3.34 -20.08 -15.05
C THR A 355 3.29 -20.99 -13.82
N LEU A 356 4.39 -21.67 -13.50
CA LEU A 356 4.49 -22.54 -12.33
C LEU A 356 4.26 -21.76 -11.03
N PHE A 357 4.86 -20.58 -10.89
CA PHE A 357 4.62 -19.71 -9.75
C PHE A 357 3.13 -19.35 -9.61
N LEU A 358 2.48 -18.91 -10.70
CA LEU A 358 1.06 -18.56 -10.66
C LEU A 358 0.18 -19.76 -10.30
N ASN A 359 0.44 -20.94 -10.85
CA ASN A 359 -0.33 -22.15 -10.56
C ASN A 359 -0.20 -22.62 -9.11
N ILE A 360 0.99 -22.44 -8.50
CA ILE A 360 1.22 -22.77 -7.09
C ILE A 360 0.53 -21.76 -6.18
N VAL A 361 0.59 -20.47 -6.51
CA VAL A 361 0.18 -19.38 -5.60
C VAL A 361 -1.32 -19.06 -5.72
N ALA A 362 -1.87 -19.07 -6.94
CA ALA A 362 -3.24 -18.62 -7.21
C ALA A 362 -4.31 -19.35 -6.39
N PRO A 363 -4.31 -20.70 -6.24
CA PRO A 363 -5.32 -21.38 -5.42
C PRO A 363 -5.37 -20.87 -3.97
N PHE A 364 -4.24 -20.39 -3.44
CA PHE A 364 -4.11 -19.87 -2.07
C PHE A 364 -4.50 -18.40 -1.95
N TYR A 365 -4.93 -17.73 -3.03
CA TYR A 365 -5.55 -16.40 -2.97
C TYR A 365 -6.80 -16.37 -2.10
N VAL A 366 -7.52 -17.50 -2.00
CA VAL A 366 -8.62 -17.66 -1.04
C VAL A 366 -8.15 -17.45 0.40
N LEU A 367 -6.99 -18.00 0.78
CA LEU A 367 -6.47 -17.90 2.15
C LEU A 367 -5.98 -16.48 2.47
N ILE A 368 -5.15 -15.90 1.59
CA ILE A 368 -4.62 -14.55 1.82
C ILE A 368 -5.73 -13.49 1.78
N SER A 369 -6.75 -13.67 0.95
CA SER A 369 -7.87 -12.73 0.88
C SER A 369 -8.74 -12.77 2.16
N LEU A 370 -8.92 -13.94 2.76
CA LEU A 370 -9.58 -14.10 4.06
C LEU A 370 -8.71 -13.57 5.22
N LYS A 371 -7.39 -13.80 5.17
CA LYS A 371 -6.40 -13.22 6.10
C LYS A 371 -6.47 -11.69 6.10
N LEU A 372 -6.45 -11.08 4.92
CA LEU A 372 -6.51 -9.62 4.77
C LEU A 372 -7.85 -9.03 5.25
N ALA A 373 -8.96 -9.77 5.13
CA ALA A 373 -10.22 -9.38 5.74
C ALA A 373 -10.14 -9.39 7.28
N ALA A 374 -9.56 -10.43 7.87
CA ALA A 374 -9.37 -10.51 9.33
C ALA A 374 -8.43 -9.40 9.83
N ASP A 375 -7.32 -9.17 9.13
CA ASP A 375 -6.39 -8.06 9.40
C ASP A 375 -7.05 -6.70 9.31
N GLY A 376 -7.97 -6.51 8.36
CA GLY A 376 -8.77 -5.30 8.26
C GLY A 376 -9.51 -5.03 9.57
N VAL A 377 -10.18 -6.04 10.13
CA VAL A 377 -10.87 -5.93 11.41
C VAL A 377 -9.91 -5.67 12.57
N LEU A 378 -8.81 -6.43 12.67
CA LEU A 378 -7.83 -6.28 13.75
C LEU A 378 -7.18 -4.89 13.73
N ARG A 379 -6.79 -4.39 12.55
CA ARG A 379 -6.26 -3.03 12.38
C ARG A 379 -7.30 -1.97 12.69
N GLY A 380 -8.53 -2.11 12.20
CA GLY A 380 -9.61 -1.14 12.44
C GLY A 380 -9.99 -1.05 13.93
N ALA A 381 -9.83 -2.15 14.66
CA ALA A 381 -9.98 -2.21 16.11
C ALA A 381 -8.78 -1.67 16.90
N GLY A 382 -7.66 -1.36 16.24
CA GLY A 382 -6.41 -0.96 16.91
C GLY A 382 -5.67 -2.12 17.60
N CYS A 383 -5.98 -3.38 17.26
CA CYS A 383 -5.31 -4.57 17.78
C CYS A 383 -3.98 -4.84 17.05
N MET A 384 -3.08 -3.85 17.03
CA MET A 384 -1.85 -3.93 16.23
C MET A 384 -0.92 -5.07 16.63
N GLY A 385 -0.85 -5.44 17.91
CA GLY A 385 -0.04 -6.59 18.34
C GLY A 385 -0.43 -7.89 17.63
N GLN A 386 -1.73 -8.21 17.60
CA GLN A 386 -2.26 -9.41 16.93
C GLN A 386 -2.01 -9.38 15.42
N PHE A 387 -2.26 -8.21 14.80
CA PHE A 387 -2.01 -7.98 13.38
C PHE A 387 -0.52 -8.13 13.00
N MET A 388 0.38 -7.57 13.81
CA MET A 388 1.83 -7.69 13.61
C MET A 388 2.32 -9.11 13.80
N THR A 389 1.84 -9.83 14.83
CA THR A 389 2.19 -11.23 15.04
C THR A 389 1.86 -12.06 13.80
N ALA A 390 0.65 -11.97 13.27
CA ALA A 390 0.27 -12.73 12.08
C ALA A 390 1.10 -12.36 10.84
N THR A 391 1.41 -11.08 10.65
CA THR A 391 2.17 -10.61 9.48
C THR A 391 3.67 -10.91 9.58
N PHE A 392 4.27 -10.80 10.76
CA PHE A 392 5.67 -11.16 10.94
C PHE A 392 5.87 -12.67 10.90
N THR A 393 4.93 -13.46 11.44
CA THR A 393 4.97 -14.91 11.28
C THR A 393 4.87 -15.30 9.80
N ASP A 394 3.99 -14.68 9.01
CA ASP A 394 3.94 -14.88 7.55
C ASP A 394 5.32 -14.68 6.92
N LEU A 395 5.93 -13.52 7.16
CA LEU A 395 7.15 -13.13 6.49
C LEU A 395 8.37 -13.98 6.91
N ILE A 396 8.53 -14.20 8.22
CA ILE A 396 9.62 -14.99 8.76
C ILE A 396 9.51 -16.42 8.24
N LEU A 397 8.32 -17.01 8.32
CA LEU A 397 8.08 -18.37 7.86
C LEU A 397 8.30 -18.48 6.34
N ARG A 398 7.85 -17.50 5.56
CA ARG A 398 8.06 -17.46 4.11
C ARG A 398 9.55 -17.46 3.75
N VAL A 399 10.36 -16.64 4.42
CA VAL A 399 11.81 -16.60 4.17
C VAL A 399 12.46 -17.93 4.59
N ILE A 400 12.19 -18.42 5.81
CA ILE A 400 12.77 -19.69 6.30
C ILE A 400 12.41 -20.86 5.38
N LEU A 401 11.13 -20.98 5.01
CA LEU A 401 10.67 -22.05 4.14
C LEU A 401 11.25 -21.95 2.73
N ALA A 402 11.44 -20.74 2.20
CA ALA A 402 12.08 -20.56 0.90
C ALA A 402 13.52 -21.11 0.91
N PHE A 403 14.32 -20.75 1.92
CA PHE A 403 15.69 -21.26 2.05
C PHE A 403 15.77 -22.75 2.38
N LEU A 404 14.77 -23.29 3.10
CA LEU A 404 14.73 -24.72 3.44
C LEU A 404 14.27 -25.60 2.26
N LEU A 405 13.30 -25.14 1.47
CA LEU A 405 12.72 -25.90 0.37
C LEU A 405 13.48 -25.73 -0.94
N ALA A 406 14.16 -24.58 -1.16
CA ALA A 406 14.90 -24.32 -2.39
C ALA A 406 15.99 -25.36 -2.72
N PRO A 407 16.80 -25.88 -1.76
CA PRO A 407 17.78 -26.92 -2.04
C PRO A 407 17.15 -28.25 -2.50
N ARG A 408 15.92 -28.54 -2.07
CA ARG A 408 15.26 -29.84 -2.32
C ARG A 408 14.32 -29.83 -3.54
N PHE A 409 13.66 -28.69 -3.79
CA PHE A 409 12.64 -28.54 -4.83
C PHE A 409 13.00 -27.47 -5.88
N GLY A 410 14.21 -26.92 -5.82
CA GLY A 410 14.64 -25.83 -6.69
C GLY A 410 13.76 -24.58 -6.54
N ALA A 411 13.54 -23.87 -7.64
CA ALA A 411 12.69 -22.67 -7.67
C ALA A 411 11.25 -22.94 -7.18
N ALA A 412 10.71 -24.15 -7.38
CA ALA A 412 9.38 -24.53 -6.89
C ALA A 412 9.29 -24.48 -5.36
N GLY A 413 10.38 -24.80 -4.66
CA GLY A 413 10.45 -24.67 -3.19
C GLY A 413 10.27 -23.22 -2.72
N ILE A 414 10.78 -22.25 -3.47
CA ILE A 414 10.55 -20.83 -3.22
C ILE A 414 9.07 -20.49 -3.42
N TRP A 415 8.46 -20.98 -4.49
CA TRP A 415 7.03 -20.71 -4.78
C TRP A 415 6.11 -21.27 -3.69
N MET A 416 6.40 -22.48 -3.18
CA MET A 416 5.62 -23.12 -2.12
C MET A 416 5.70 -22.41 -0.77
N SER A 417 6.76 -21.65 -0.51
CA SER A 417 6.91 -20.88 0.73
C SER A 417 5.81 -19.82 0.93
N TRP A 418 5.26 -19.31 -0.17
CA TRP A 418 4.21 -18.27 -0.16
C TRP A 418 2.87 -18.82 0.37
N PRO A 419 2.25 -19.85 -0.25
CA PRO A 419 1.08 -20.53 0.29
C PRO A 419 1.19 -20.95 1.75
N LEU A 420 2.34 -21.53 2.14
CA LEU A 420 2.55 -22.03 3.50
C LEU A 420 2.58 -20.88 4.53
N GLY A 421 3.28 -19.78 4.21
CA GLY A 421 3.24 -18.56 5.01
C GLY A 421 1.83 -18.02 5.16
N TRP A 422 1.10 -17.91 4.04
CA TRP A 422 -0.28 -17.42 4.03
C TRP A 422 -1.23 -18.29 4.83
N ALA A 423 -1.08 -19.61 4.77
CA ALA A 423 -1.93 -20.54 5.52
C ALA A 423 -1.79 -20.34 7.03
N VAL A 424 -0.55 -20.28 7.54
CA VAL A 424 -0.29 -20.06 8.98
C VAL A 424 -0.75 -18.67 9.40
N ALA A 425 -0.46 -17.64 8.60
CA ALA A 425 -0.85 -16.28 8.89
C ALA A 425 -2.38 -16.08 8.86
N ALA A 426 -3.08 -16.75 7.94
CA ALA A 426 -4.53 -16.77 7.88
C ALA A 426 -5.13 -17.43 9.12
N ALA A 427 -4.59 -18.58 9.53
CA ALA A 427 -5.02 -19.27 10.74
C ALA A 427 -4.85 -18.39 11.99
N LEU A 428 -3.70 -17.71 12.13
CA LEU A 428 -3.46 -16.77 13.23
C LEU A 428 -4.43 -15.59 13.21
N SER A 429 -4.58 -14.91 12.07
CA SER A 429 -5.42 -13.72 11.95
C SER A 429 -6.89 -14.03 12.20
N LEU A 430 -7.37 -15.17 11.68
CA LEU A 430 -8.72 -15.67 11.94
C LEU A 430 -8.89 -16.11 13.39
N GLY A 431 -7.91 -16.80 13.98
CA GLY A 431 -7.92 -17.14 15.40
C GLY A 431 -8.03 -15.91 16.29
N PHE A 432 -7.24 -14.86 16.03
CA PHE A 432 -7.33 -13.59 16.75
C PHE A 432 -8.66 -12.87 16.54
N TYR A 433 -9.25 -12.97 15.35
CA TYR A 433 -10.60 -12.48 15.11
C TYR A 433 -11.66 -13.27 15.92
N PHE A 434 -11.60 -14.60 15.95
CA PHE A 434 -12.60 -15.43 16.62
C PHE A 434 -12.49 -15.42 18.14
N THR A 435 -11.28 -15.26 18.70
CA THR A 435 -11.07 -15.07 20.15
C THR A 435 -11.69 -13.78 20.69
N GLY A 436 -12.08 -12.85 19.82
CA GLY A 436 -12.90 -11.69 20.17
C GLY A 436 -12.15 -10.61 20.95
N GLY A 437 -10.81 -10.64 21.00
CA GLY A 437 -10.00 -9.62 21.67
C GLY A 437 -10.27 -8.20 21.17
N TRP A 438 -10.66 -8.07 19.90
CA TRP A 438 -11.09 -6.81 19.28
C TRP A 438 -12.37 -6.23 19.89
N ARG A 439 -13.25 -7.05 20.49
CA ARG A 439 -14.49 -6.59 21.13
C ARG A 439 -14.23 -5.82 22.44
N LYS A 440 -13.14 -6.14 23.15
CA LYS A 440 -12.79 -5.52 24.44
C LYS A 440 -12.36 -4.06 24.31
N ARG A 441 -12.06 -3.58 23.10
CA ARG A 441 -11.70 -2.17 22.84
C ARG A 441 -12.89 -1.28 22.49
N VAL A 442 -14.10 -1.84 22.45
CA VAL A 442 -15.33 -1.05 22.36
C VAL A 442 -15.48 -0.25 23.66
N GLY A 443 -15.20 1.06 23.61
CA GLY A 443 -15.27 1.98 24.76
C GLY A 443 -13.94 2.35 25.41
N SER A 444 -12.78 1.84 24.96
CA SER A 444 -11.47 2.25 25.50
C SER A 444 -10.90 3.52 24.84
N ILE A 445 -11.72 4.29 24.11
CA ILE A 445 -11.29 5.51 23.43
C ILE A 445 -10.77 6.55 24.43
N ASP A 446 -10.94 6.35 25.75
CA ASP A 446 -10.49 7.28 26.79
C ASP A 446 -9.47 6.72 27.81
N LYS A 447 -8.94 5.50 27.64
CA LYS A 447 -7.88 4.96 28.53
C LYS A 447 -6.50 4.90 27.88
#